data_AF-A0AAU5JLC1-F1
#
_entry.id   AF-A0AAU5JLC1-F1
#
_cell.length_a   1.000
_cell.length_b   1.000
_cell.length_c   1.000
_cell.angle_alpha   90.00
_cell.angle_beta   90.00
_cell.angle_gamma   90.00
#
_symmetry.space_group_name_H-M   'P 1'
#
loop_
_entity.id
_entity.type
_entity.pdbx_description
1 polymer ?
#
loop_
_entity_poly.entity_id
_entity_poly.type
_entity_poly.pdbx_seq_one_letter_code
_entity_poly.pdbx_strand_id
1 'polypeptide(L)'
;MPPVHGGSRVPARRPPDAFPPRPDRTTAQVLLGIGTALVYPTLLAVIGDVAHPAWRARAVGVYRLWRDGGFAVGALLAGVLADAYGLTTAIWAIAALTAASGLVVAVRMYETNPGQGLGRAEAR
;
A
#
# COMPACT_ATOMS: atom_id res chain seq x y z
N MET A 1 -47.21 47.35 27.32
CA MET A 1 -46.54 46.04 27.17
C MET A 1 -45.72 46.04 25.88
N PRO A 2 -44.38 46.02 25.93
CA PRO A 2 -43.56 45.80 24.73
C PRO A 2 -43.31 44.29 24.48
N PRO A 3 -43.21 43.85 23.21
CA PRO A 3 -42.96 42.45 22.86
C PRO A 3 -41.47 42.08 22.99
N VAL A 4 -41.21 40.95 23.64
CA VAL A 4 -39.87 40.34 23.76
C VAL A 4 -39.80 39.21 22.74
N HIS A 5 -39.18 39.43 21.58
CA HIS A 5 -38.74 38.36 20.68
C HIS A 5 -37.25 38.53 20.41
N GLY A 6 -36.46 38.11 21.40
CA GLY A 6 -35.03 37.87 21.24
C GLY A 6 -34.84 36.60 20.41
N GLY A 7 -34.62 36.76 19.11
CA GLY A 7 -34.16 35.69 18.24
C GLY A 7 -32.75 35.26 18.67
N SER A 8 -32.67 34.12 19.37
CA SER A 8 -31.43 33.43 19.66
C SER A 8 -30.81 32.94 18.36
N ARG A 9 -29.77 33.66 17.89
CA ARG A 9 -28.94 33.21 16.77
C ARG A 9 -28.27 31.91 17.20
N VAL A 10 -28.74 30.79 16.66
CA VAL A 10 -28.07 29.49 16.79
C VAL A 10 -26.66 29.66 16.20
N PRO A 11 -25.58 29.51 16.98
CA PRO A 11 -24.23 29.60 16.42
C PRO A 11 -24.03 28.45 15.43
N ALA A 12 -23.67 28.80 14.20
CA ALA A 12 -23.29 27.82 13.18
C ALA A 12 -22.22 26.88 13.77
N ARG A 13 -22.50 25.57 13.81
CA ARG A 13 -21.50 24.57 14.21
C ARG A 13 -20.30 24.74 13.28
N ARG A 14 -19.13 25.07 13.83
CA ARG A 14 -17.88 24.97 13.06
C ARG A 14 -17.76 23.52 12.56
N PRO A 15 -17.39 23.29 11.29
CA PRO A 15 -17.04 21.95 10.87
C PRO A 15 -15.92 21.43 11.78
N PRO A 16 -16.07 20.22 12.35
CA PRO A 16 -14.99 19.58 13.09
C PRO A 16 -13.82 19.40 12.12
N ASP A 17 -12.72 20.11 12.41
CA ASP A 17 -11.36 19.80 12.01
C ASP A 17 -11.12 19.36 10.54
N ALA A 18 -11.04 20.35 9.65
CA ALA A 18 -10.05 20.28 8.59
C ALA A 18 -8.66 20.32 9.25
N PHE A 19 -8.12 19.15 9.60
CA PHE A 19 -6.77 19.05 10.14
C PHE A 19 -5.79 19.76 9.18
N PRO A 20 -5.08 20.81 9.61
CA PRO A 20 -4.14 21.49 8.73
C PRO A 20 -3.08 20.47 8.27
N PRO A 21 -2.66 20.50 6.99
CA PRO A 21 -1.66 19.58 6.47
C PRO A 21 -0.35 19.84 7.21
N ARG A 22 -0.06 18.99 8.19
CA ARG A 22 1.24 18.99 8.82
C ARG A 22 2.21 18.28 7.86
N PRO A 23 3.40 18.85 7.62
CA PRO A 23 4.31 18.35 6.59
C PRO A 23 4.72 16.89 6.83
N ASP A 24 4.83 16.46 8.08
CA ASP A 24 5.11 15.07 8.48
C ASP A 24 4.07 14.08 7.95
N ARG A 25 2.78 14.43 8.04
CA ARG A 25 1.67 13.55 7.60
C ARG A 25 1.53 13.53 6.09
N THR A 26 1.67 14.69 5.45
CA THR A 26 1.59 14.79 3.99
C THR A 26 2.74 14.03 3.34
N THR A 27 3.96 14.14 3.87
CA THR A 27 5.10 13.34 3.38
C THR A 27 4.84 11.84 3.55
N ALA A 28 4.32 11.40 4.70
CA ALA A 28 3.97 9.99 4.90
C ALA A 28 2.90 9.50 3.90
N GLN A 29 1.87 10.30 3.64
CA GLN A 29 0.81 9.97 2.68
C GLN A 29 1.32 9.93 1.24
N VAL A 30 2.21 10.85 0.86
CA VAL A 30 2.85 10.87 -0.46
C VAL A 30 3.69 9.60 -0.65
N LEU A 31 4.54 9.26 0.32
CA LEU A 31 5.36 8.05 0.28
C LEU A 31 4.50 6.78 0.18
N LEU A 32 3.42 6.72 0.95
CA LEU A 32 2.45 5.61 0.88
C LEU A 32 1.78 5.53 -0.50
N GLY A 33 1.39 6.67 -1.07
CA GLY A 33 0.78 6.75 -2.40
C GLY A 33 1.72 6.27 -3.49
N ILE A 34 2.97 6.72 -3.48
CA ILE A 34 4.02 6.27 -4.41
C ILE A 34 4.23 4.76 -4.28
N GLY A 35 4.40 4.27 -3.05
CA GLY A 35 4.59 2.84 -2.79
C GLY A 35 3.45 2.01 -3.38
N THR A 36 2.20 2.39 -3.11
CA THR A 36 1.00 1.69 -3.59
C THR A 36 0.90 1.70 -5.12
N ALA A 37 1.23 2.82 -5.78
CA ALA A 37 1.18 2.95 -7.23
C ALA A 37 2.18 2.01 -7.95
N LEU A 38 3.32 1.73 -7.33
CA LEU A 38 4.38 0.91 -7.91
C LEU A 38 4.12 -0.60 -7.80
N VAL A 39 3.27 -1.04 -6.86
CA VAL A 39 3.01 -2.46 -6.59
C VAL A 39 2.44 -3.19 -7.81
N TYR A 40 1.41 -2.62 -8.43
CA TYR A 40 0.71 -3.27 -9.54
C TYR A 40 1.60 -3.49 -10.79
N PRO A 41 2.33 -2.48 -11.28
CA PRO A 41 3.20 -2.66 -12.44
C PRO A 41 4.39 -3.58 -12.19
N THR A 42 5.01 -3.56 -11.00
CA THR A 42 6.12 -4.48 -10.69
C THR A 42 5.65 -5.93 -10.65
N LEU A 43 4.49 -6.21 -10.03
CA LEU A 43 3.95 -7.57 -9.97
C LEU A 43 3.53 -8.09 -11.36
N LEU A 44 2.98 -7.23 -12.22
CA LEU A 44 2.68 -7.57 -13.62
C LEU A 44 3.94 -7.87 -14.43
N ALA A 45 4.99 -7.07 -14.27
CA ALA A 45 6.27 -7.26 -14.95
C ALA A 45 6.89 -8.62 -14.59
N VAL A 46 6.95 -8.97 -13.29
CA VAL A 46 7.53 -10.25 -12.83
C VAL A 46 6.77 -11.46 -13.38
N ILE A 47 5.43 -11.42 -13.42
CA ILE A 47 4.64 -12.50 -14.01
C ILE A 47 4.86 -12.58 -15.53
N GLY A 48 5.02 -11.43 -16.18
CA GLY A 48 5.33 -11.32 -17.61
C GLY A 48 6.67 -11.96 -17.99
N ASP A 49 7.68 -11.76 -17.16
CA ASP A 49 9.05 -12.22 -17.41
C ASP A 49 9.26 -13.72 -17.13
N VAL A 50 8.51 -14.30 -16.16
CA VAL A 50 8.77 -15.67 -15.67
C VAL A 50 7.80 -16.72 -16.23
N ALA A 51 6.61 -16.33 -16.70
CA ALA A 51 5.56 -17.29 -17.04
C ALA A 51 5.66 -17.84 -18.47
N HIS A 52 6.10 -19.10 -18.60
CA HIS A 52 6.07 -19.84 -19.86
C HIS A 52 4.62 -20.02 -20.37
N PRO A 53 4.33 -19.90 -21.68
CA PRO A 53 2.97 -19.81 -22.22
C PRO A 53 2.03 -20.96 -21.80
N ALA A 54 2.59 -22.16 -21.60
CA ALA A 54 1.86 -23.35 -21.22
C ALA A 54 1.25 -23.28 -19.80
N TRP A 55 1.85 -22.54 -18.87
CA TRP A 55 1.45 -22.55 -17.44
C TRP A 55 1.04 -21.18 -16.90
N ARG A 56 0.90 -20.18 -17.78
CA ARG A 56 0.53 -18.79 -17.46
C ARG A 56 -0.75 -18.68 -16.62
N ALA A 57 -1.77 -19.47 -16.94
CA ALA A 57 -3.04 -19.47 -16.20
C ALA A 57 -2.89 -19.95 -14.75
N ARG A 58 -2.03 -20.95 -14.50
CA ARG A 58 -1.75 -21.45 -13.15
C ARG A 58 -0.93 -20.44 -12.34
N ALA A 59 0.06 -19.80 -12.96
CA ALA A 59 0.87 -18.76 -12.33
C ALA A 59 0.01 -17.56 -11.89
N VAL A 60 -0.91 -17.10 -12.74
CA VAL A 60 -1.87 -16.03 -12.38
C VAL A 60 -2.81 -16.47 -11.24
N GLY A 61 -3.27 -17.74 -11.26
CA GLY A 61 -4.08 -18.29 -10.18
C GLY A 61 -3.37 -18.32 -8.83
N VAL A 62 -2.11 -18.77 -8.80
CA VAL A 62 -1.28 -18.77 -7.59
C VAL A 62 -1.02 -17.35 -7.10
N TYR A 63 -0.70 -16.42 -8.00
CA TYR A 63 -0.52 -15.01 -7.65
C TYR A 63 -1.78 -14.42 -6.99
N ARG A 64 -2.96 -14.63 -7.59
CA ARG A 64 -4.23 -14.16 -7.02
C ARG A 64 -4.52 -14.78 -5.66
N LEU A 65 -4.30 -16.09 -5.51
CA LEU A 65 -4.49 -16.77 -4.23
C LEU A 65 -3.66 -16.12 -3.11
N TRP A 66 -2.36 -15.90 -3.37
CA TRP A 66 -1.48 -15.25 -2.38
C TRP A 66 -1.83 -13.79 -2.15
N ARG A 67 -2.18 -13.04 -3.20
CA ARG A 67 -2.60 -11.64 -3.10
C ARG A 67 -3.86 -11.50 -2.25
N ASP A 68 -4.90 -12.25 -2.59
CA ASP A 68 -6.21 -12.17 -1.95
C ASP A 68 -6.15 -12.78 -0.54
N GLY A 69 -5.37 -13.84 -0.35
CA GLY A 69 -5.06 -14.41 0.96
C GLY A 69 -4.33 -13.42 1.88
N GLY A 70 -3.40 -12.64 1.32
CA GLY A 70 -2.69 -11.59 2.06
C GLY A 70 -3.63 -10.49 2.59
N PHE A 71 -4.63 -10.07 1.79
CA PHE A 71 -5.63 -9.11 2.26
C PHE A 71 -6.46 -9.66 3.43
N ALA A 72 -6.93 -10.90 3.33
CA ALA A 72 -7.72 -11.53 4.38
C ALA A 72 -6.92 -11.70 5.68
N VAL A 73 -5.71 -12.29 5.59
CA VAL A 73 -4.84 -12.51 6.75
C VAL A 73 -4.40 -11.18 7.37
N GLY A 74 -4.04 -10.20 6.54
CA GLY A 74 -3.64 -8.87 6.99
C GLY A 74 -4.75 -8.13 7.73
N ALA A 75 -5.98 -8.17 7.20
CA ALA A 75 -7.14 -7.54 7.85
C ALA A 75 -7.46 -8.19 9.21
N LEU A 76 -7.42 -9.53 9.28
CA LEU A 76 -7.64 -10.26 10.53
C LEU A 76 -6.56 -9.96 11.57
N LEU A 77 -5.29 -10.00 11.15
CA LEU A 77 -4.15 -9.69 12.02
C LEU A 77 -4.24 -8.25 12.54
N ALA A 78 -4.53 -7.29 11.66
CA ALA A 78 -4.70 -5.88 12.01
C ALA A 78 -5.82 -5.67 13.03
N GLY A 79 -6.98 -6.30 12.80
CA GLY A 79 -8.13 -6.21 13.69
C GLY A 79 -7.82 -6.77 15.07
N VAL A 80 -7.28 -7.99 15.14
CA VAL A 80 -6.92 -8.64 16.41
C VAL A 80 -5.89 -7.82 17.20
N LEU A 81 -4.86 -7.29 16.52
CA LEU A 81 -3.86 -6.45 17.18
C LEU A 81 -4.45 -5.12 17.65
N ALA A 82 -5.33 -4.51 16.85
CA ALA A 82 -5.97 -3.25 17.20
C ALA A 82 -6.89 -3.41 18.41
N ASP A 83 -7.65 -4.51 18.47
CA ASP A 83 -8.56 -4.81 19.58
C ASP A 83 -7.81 -5.14 20.87
N ALA A 84 -6.68 -5.85 20.79
CA ALA A 84 -5.92 -6.29 21.96
C ALA A 84 -4.93 -5.22 22.49
N TYR A 85 -4.26 -4.49 21.59
CA TYR A 85 -3.11 -3.63 21.93
C TYR A 85 -3.24 -2.20 21.40
N GLY A 86 -4.38 -1.85 20.81
CA GLY A 86 -4.64 -0.54 20.24
C GLY A 86 -4.08 -0.34 18.83
N LEU A 87 -4.58 0.71 18.17
CA LEU A 87 -4.32 0.99 16.76
C LEU A 87 -2.84 1.25 16.45
N THR A 88 -2.12 1.92 17.35
CA THR A 88 -0.70 2.24 17.16
C THR A 88 0.16 0.98 17.04
N THR A 89 -0.09 -0.02 17.90
CA THR A 89 0.63 -1.31 17.87
C THR A 89 0.35 -2.07 16.59
N ALA A 90 -0.92 -2.09 16.14
CA ALA A 90 -1.31 -2.72 14.89
C ALA A 90 -0.58 -2.09 13.67
N ILE A 91 -0.52 -0.75 13.62
CA ILE A 91 0.17 -0.03 12.54
C ILE A 91 1.67 -0.41 12.51
N TRP A 92 2.34 -0.37 13.65
CA TRP A 92 3.78 -0.71 13.71
C TRP A 92 4.06 -2.17 13.37
N ALA A 93 3.20 -3.09 13.79
CA ALA A 93 3.34 -4.51 13.45
C ALA A 93 3.24 -4.76 11.95
N ILE A 94 2.25 -4.16 11.28
CA ILE A 94 2.07 -4.27 9.83
C ILE A 94 3.21 -3.59 9.08
N ALA A 95 3.68 -2.43 9.56
CA ALA A 95 4.83 -1.75 9.00
C ALA A 95 6.09 -2.62 9.06
N ALA A 96 6.37 -3.25 10.21
CA ALA A 96 7.49 -4.15 10.39
C ALA A 96 7.38 -5.39 9.49
N LEU A 97 6.20 -5.99 9.40
CA LEU A 97 5.94 -7.14 8.52
C LEU A 97 6.18 -6.79 7.04
N THR A 98 5.73 -5.61 6.62
CA THR A 98 5.90 -5.11 5.24
C THR A 98 7.37 -4.83 4.95
N ALA A 99 8.09 -4.19 5.87
CA ALA A 99 9.52 -3.93 5.73
C ALA A 99 10.34 -5.23 5.68
N ALA A 100 10.01 -6.21 6.53
CA ALA A 100 10.67 -7.51 6.53
C ALA A 100 10.43 -8.25 5.20
N SER A 101 9.20 -8.22 4.66
CA SER A 101 8.90 -8.79 3.35
C SER A 101 9.72 -8.13 2.23
N GLY A 102 9.77 -6.79 2.21
CA GLY A 102 10.60 -6.04 1.26
C GLY A 102 12.07 -6.39 1.36
N LEU A 103 12.61 -6.55 2.58
CA LEU A 103 13.99 -6.96 2.80
C LEU A 103 14.25 -8.39 2.30
N VAL A 104 13.33 -9.32 2.55
CA VAL A 104 13.43 -10.69 2.02
C VAL A 104 13.47 -10.68 0.50
N VAL A 105 12.62 -9.89 -0.15
CA VAL A 105 12.64 -9.73 -1.62
C VAL A 105 13.95 -9.12 -2.08
N ALA A 106 14.42 -8.05 -1.44
CA ALA A 106 15.68 -7.38 -1.79
C ALA A 106 16.90 -8.32 -1.67
N VAL A 107 16.89 -9.26 -0.72
CA VAL A 107 17.96 -10.25 -0.54
C VAL A 107 17.79 -11.47 -1.47
N ARG A 108 16.56 -11.85 -1.84
CA ARG A 108 16.27 -13.08 -2.59
C ARG A 108 16.08 -12.88 -4.10
N MET A 109 15.64 -11.72 -4.56
CA MET A 109 15.59 -11.39 -5.98
C MET A 109 16.93 -10.79 -6.42
N TYR A 110 17.81 -11.63 -6.96
CA TYR A 110 18.99 -11.18 -7.70
C TYR A 110 18.62 -10.85 -9.15
N GLU A 111 19.18 -9.78 -9.70
CA GLU A 111 19.00 -9.35 -11.09
C GLU A 111 19.41 -10.46 -12.08
N THR A 112 18.48 -10.89 -12.93
CA THR A 112 18.71 -11.97 -13.90
C THR A 112 19.31 -11.47 -15.23
N ASN A 113 19.73 -10.20 -15.37
CA ASN A 113 20.20 -9.70 -16.68
C ASN A 113 21.38 -8.70 -16.63
N PRO A 114 22.63 -9.17 -16.47
CA PRO A 114 23.83 -8.35 -16.68
C PRO A 114 24.28 -8.24 -18.16
N GLY A 115 23.60 -8.87 -19.15
CA GLY A 115 24.25 -9.26 -20.41
C GLY A 115 23.67 -8.80 -21.76
N GLN A 116 22.54 -8.09 -21.86
CA GLN A 116 21.91 -7.82 -23.17
C GLN A 116 22.30 -6.48 -23.86
N GLY A 117 23.38 -5.83 -23.41
CA GLY A 117 23.86 -4.57 -23.97
C GLY A 117 24.84 -4.69 -25.16
N LEU A 118 25.50 -5.84 -25.36
CA LEU A 118 26.61 -5.94 -26.32
C LEU A 118 26.29 -6.58 -27.69
N GLY A 119 25.11 -7.19 -27.87
CA GLY A 119 24.81 -7.97 -29.09
C GLY A 119 24.19 -7.21 -30.27
N ARG A 120 23.71 -5.96 -30.08
CA ARG A 120 23.07 -5.16 -31.13
C ARG A 120 23.98 -4.13 -31.80
N ALA A 121 25.20 -3.96 -31.31
CA ALA A 121 26.18 -3.04 -31.89
C ALA A 121 27.02 -3.66 -33.03
N GLU A 122 27.14 -4.99 -33.07
CA GLU A 122 27.95 -5.71 -34.10
C GLU A 122 27.16 -6.10 -35.35
N ALA A 123 25.84 -5.88 -35.39
CA ALA A 123 24.99 -6.22 -36.53
C ALA A 123 24.72 -5.01 -37.45
N ARG A 124 25.70 -4.12 -37.62
CA ARG A 124 25.70 -3.03 -38.60
C ARG A 124 26.90 -3.13 -39.52
#